data_AF-A0AAD1SCX7-F1
#
_entry.id   AF-A0AAD1SCX7-F1
#
_cell.length_a   1.000
_cell.length_b   1.000
_cell.length_c   1.000
_cell.angle_alpha   90.00
_cell.angle_beta   90.00
_cell.angle_gamma   90.00
#
_symmetry.space_group_name_H-M   'P 1'
#
loop_
_entity.id
_entity.type
_entity.pdbx_description
1 polymer ?
#
loop_
_entity_poly.entity_id
_entity_poly.type
_entity_poly.pdbx_seq_one_letter_code
_entity_poly.pdbx_strand_id
1 'polypeptide(L)' 'KKEMILLEDKKEIIRKHEGGMRLTDLAKEDGRSASTIGTILKMKEKIRYSQQSHQDLQATATCSGGGRK' A
#
# COMPACT_ATOMS: atom_id res chain seq x y z
N LYS A 1 -2.25 19.43 7.62
CA LYS A 1 -1.32 18.29 7.77
C LYS A 1 -1.82 17.15 6.89
N LYS A 2 -1.07 16.79 5.84
CA LYS A 2 -1.40 15.62 5.02
C LYS A 2 -0.80 14.43 5.76
N GLU A 3 -1.61 13.73 6.55
CA GLU A 3 -1.13 12.52 7.21
C GLU A 3 -0.79 11.51 6.12
N MET A 4 0.50 11.23 5.96
CA MET A 4 0.97 10.20 5.06
C MET A 4 0.62 8.86 5.68
N ILE A 5 -0.56 8.36 5.35
CA ILE A 5 -0.97 6.99 5.68
C ILE A 5 -0.05 6.06 4.90
N LEU A 6 0.84 5.35 5.60
CA LEU A 6 1.73 4.36 5.00
C LEU A 6 0.90 3.27 4.33
N LEU A 7 1.42 2.72 3.23
CA LEU A 7 0.73 1.66 2.49
C LEU A 7 0.63 0.37 3.32
N GLU A 8 1.56 0.18 4.25
CA GLU A 8 1.63 -0.89 5.22
C GLU A 8 0.39 -0.89 6.13
N ASP A 9 0.05 0.27 6.71
CA ASP A 9 -1.14 0.44 7.56
C ASP A 9 -2.42 0.08 6.78
N LYS A 10 -2.52 0.52 5.52
CA LYS A 10 -3.67 0.21 4.65
C LYS A 10 -3.81 -1.29 4.41
N LYS A 11 -2.71 -2.02 4.22
CA LYS A 11 -2.73 -3.48 4.05
C LYS A 11 -3.12 -4.18 5.34
N GLU A 12 -2.65 -3.68 6.48
CA GLU A 12 -3.01 -4.25 7.77
C GLU A 12 -4.50 -4.13 8.05
N ILE A 13 -5.10 -2.97 7.77
CA ILE A 13 -6.55 -2.75 7.86
C ILE A 13 -7.31 -3.76 6.98
N ILE A 14 -6.84 -4.01 5.75
CA ILE A 14 -7.47 -4.98 4.84
C ILE A 14 -7.38 -6.40 5.43
N ARG A 15 -6.22 -6.81 5.97
CA ARG A 15 -6.03 -8.14 6.58
C ARG A 15 -6.95 -8.35 7.79
N LYS A 16 -7.01 -7.37 8.69
CA LYS A 16 -7.89 -7.43 9.88
C LYS A 16 -9.37 -7.49 9.49
N HIS A 17 -9.78 -6.75 8.46
CA HIS A 17 -11.14 -6.81 7.93
C HIS A 17 -11.47 -8.14 7.27
N GLU A 18 -10.55 -8.72 6.49
CA GLU A 18 -10.72 -10.07 5.89
C GLU A 18 -10.78 -11.17 6.97
N GLY A 19 -10.19 -10.94 8.14
CA GLY A 19 -10.35 -11.78 9.34
C GLY A 19 -11.70 -11.66 10.06
N GLY A 20 -12.64 -10.85 9.56
CA GLY A 20 -13.99 -10.71 10.12
C GLY A 20 -14.15 -9.56 11.12
N MET A 21 -13.15 -8.70 11.29
CA MET A 21 -13.21 -7.56 12.19
C MET A 21 -14.14 -6.45 11.63
N ARG A 22 -14.97 -5.83 12.49
CA ARG A 22 -15.93 -4.80 12.04
C ARG A 22 -15.23 -3.48 11.75
N LEU A 23 -15.78 -2.73 10.80
CA LEU A 23 -15.35 -1.37 10.43
C LEU A 23 -15.19 -0.42 11.64
N THR A 24 -16.12 -0.48 12.60
CA THR A 24 -16.09 0.35 13.80
C THR A 24 -14.93 0.01 14.74
N ASP A 25 -14.56 -1.26 14.81
CA ASP A 25 -13.46 -1.70 15.68
C ASP A 25 -12.12 -1.38 15.03
N LEU A 26 -12.00 -1.56 13.71
CA LEU A 26 -10.86 -1.10 12.92
C LEU A 26 -10.62 0.40 13.04
N ALA A 27 -11.67 1.21 12.97
CA ALA A 27 -11.58 2.65 13.11
C ALA A 27 -11.06 3.06 14.51
N LYS A 28 -11.48 2.34 15.55
CA LYS A 28 -11.02 2.56 16.93
C LYS A 28 -9.57 2.13 17.14
N GLU A 29 -9.20 0.95 16.64
CA GLU A 29 -7.83 0.42 16.74
C GLU A 29 -6.81 1.28 15.99
N ASP A 30 -7.14 1.67 14.76
CA ASP A 30 -6.24 2.45 13.91
C ASP A 30 -6.27 3.95 14.25
N GLY A 31 -7.21 4.38 15.10
CA GLY A 31 -7.42 5.79 15.44
C GLY A 31 -7.92 6.64 14.27
N ARG A 32 -8.55 6.02 13.27
CA ARG A 32 -8.96 6.65 12.01
C ARG A 32 -10.47 6.75 11.90
N SER A 33 -10.93 7.71 11.08
CA SER A 33 -12.35 7.82 10.80
C SER A 33 -12.83 6.59 10.02
N ALA A 34 -14.05 6.12 10.33
CA ALA A 34 -14.68 5.01 9.61
C ALA A 34 -14.79 5.30 8.09
N SER A 35 -14.95 6.57 7.70
CA SER A 35 -14.95 7.00 6.29
C SER A 35 -13.60 6.75 5.61
N THR A 36 -12.48 6.99 6.31
CA THR A 36 -11.13 6.69 5.80
C THR A 36 -10.94 5.19 5.63
N ILE A 37 -11.29 4.40 6.65
CA ILE A 37 -11.22 2.92 6.59
C ILE A 37 -12.08 2.38 5.44
N GLY A 38 -13.33 2.86 5.29
CA GLY A 38 -14.22 2.44 4.20
C GLY A 38 -13.65 2.77 2.82
N THR A 39 -12.98 3.91 2.67
CA THR A 39 -12.31 4.28 1.41
C THR A 39 -11.11 3.36 1.12
N ILE A 40 -10.34 3.00 2.14
CA ILE A 40 -9.23 2.04 2.04
C ILE A 40 -9.74 0.66 1.58
N LEU A 41 -10.83 0.17 2.18
CA LEU A 41 -11.44 -1.10 1.78
C LEU A 41 -12.04 -1.05 0.38
N LYS A 42 -12.64 0.08 -0.02
CA LYS A 42 -13.16 0.27 -1.38
C LYS A 42 -12.05 0.34 -2.42
N MET A 43 -10.89 0.86 -2.05
CA MET A 43 -9.70 0.93 -2.89
C MET A 43 -8.74 -0.25 -2.69
N LYS A 44 -9.11 -1.30 -1.93
CA LYS A 44 -8.22 -2.42 -1.58
C LYS A 44 -7.55 -3.07 -2.78
N GLU A 45 -8.28 -3.22 -3.89
CA GLU A 45 -7.74 -3.78 -5.12
C GLU A 45 -6.71 -2.84 -5.75
N LYS A 46 -7.01 -1.54 -5.82
CA LYS A 46 -6.07 -0.55 -6.33
C LYS A 46 -4.82 -0.46 -5.46
N ILE A 47 -4.93 -0.61 -4.15
CA ILE A 47 -3.79 -0.62 -3.22
C ILE A 47 -2.95 -1.89 -3.41
N ARG A 48 -3.58 -3.04 -3.71
CA ARG A 48 -2.88 -4.28 -4.07
C ARG A 48 -2.10 -4.11 -5.39
N TYR A 49 -2.68 -3.46 -6.39
CA TYR A 49 -2.06 -3.25 -7.71
C TYR A 49 -1.09 -2.06 -7.80
N SER A 50 -1.31 -0.98 -7.04
CA SER A 50 -0.44 0.22 -7.08
C SER A 50 0.94 -0.02 -6.46
N GLN A 51 1.17 -1.21 -5.89
CA GLN A 51 2.48 -1.71 -5.52
C GLN A 51 3.44 -1.82 -6.73
N GLN A 52 2.90 -2.05 -7.93
CA GLN A 52 3.73 -2.42 -9.07
C GLN A 52 4.42 -1.22 -9.75
N SER A 53 3.77 -0.07 -9.82
CA SER A 53 4.20 1.02 -10.72
C SER A 53 5.29 1.95 -10.19
N HIS A 54 5.82 1.73 -8.98
CA HIS A 54 6.93 2.53 -8.43
C HIS A 54 8.29 1.81 -8.41
N GLN A 55 8.37 0.52 -8.78
CA GLN A 55 9.65 -0.22 -8.81
C GLN A 55 10.22 -0.51 -10.21
N ASP A 56 9.51 -0.18 -11.29
CA ASP A 56 9.99 -0.46 -12.67
C ASP A 56 10.84 0.66 -13.30
N LEU A 57 11.77 1.26 -12.53
CA LEU A 57 12.71 2.27 -13.07
C LEU A 57 14.12 2.20 -12.45
N GLN A 58 14.54 1.05 -11.91
CA GLN A 58 15.91 0.84 -11.41
C GLN A 58 16.70 -0.28 -12.10
N ALA A 59 16.27 -0.76 -13.28
CA ALA A 59 16.95 -1.85 -13.98
C ALA A 59 17.46 -1.52 -15.40
N THR A 60 17.69 -0.24 -15.74
CA THR A 60 18.24 0.14 -17.06
C THR A 60 19.38 1.14 -16.96
N ALA A 61 20.47 0.80 -16.27
CA ALA A 61 21.73 1.55 -16.40
C ALA A 61 22.96 0.75 -15.94
N THR A 62 23.27 -0.37 -16.60
CA THR A 62 24.67 -0.81 -16.73
C THR A 62 24.92 -1.33 -18.14
N CYS A 63 24.78 -0.44 -19.12
CA CYS A 63 25.61 -0.50 -20.30
C CYS A 63 26.90 0.28 -19.99
N SER A 64 28.07 -0.34 -20.17
CA SER A 64 29.26 0.24 -20.85
C SER A 64 30.59 -0.40 -20.41
N GLY A 65 31.33 -0.87 -21.41
CA GLY A 65 32.78 -1.11 -21.39
C GLY A 65 33.16 -2.56 -21.04
N GLY A 66 33.73 -3.39 -21.90
CA GLY A 66 34.67 -3.13 -22.99
C GLY A 66 35.97 -3.87 -22.67
N GLY A 67 36.45 -4.75 -23.56
CA GLY A 67 37.78 -5.33 -23.42
C GLY A 67 37.98 -6.66 -24.11
N ARG A 68 38.44 -6.60 -25.37
CA ARG A 68 39.05 -7.70 -26.11
C ARG A 68 40.23 -8.29 -25.33
N LYS A 69 40.35 -9.61 -25.28
CA LYS A 69 41.63 -10.31 -25.38
C LYS A 69 41.45 -11.57 -26.21
#